data_AF-K2AYW9-F1
#
_entry.id   AF-K2AYW9-F1
#
_cell.length_a   1.000
_cell.length_b   1.000
_cell.length_c   1.000
_cell.angle_alpha   90.00
_cell.angle_beta   90.00
_cell.angle_gamma   90.00
#
_symmetry.space_group_name_H-M   'P 1'
#
loop_
_entity.id
_entity.type
_entity.pdbx_description
1 polymer ?
#
loop_
_entity_poly.entity_id
_entity_poly.type
_entity_poly.pdbx_seq_one_letter_code
_entity_poly.pdbx_strand_id
1 'polypeptide(L)'
;MMRFREYLRKSFVVSLISVCILVPTQVFCVSPKTVNYFLKWQLTSEEVNVLANWNMLILDMEQQVKNPELLKQFRQKNPDIIILAYITPQEILKNASSVDSTMRRKLASNINESMYLYDTNGNKLSYWPGTYLLNVTNVSVRNTISDFVAQDILSSGLWDGVFYDNAWGSLDWAIPGGNVDFDRNGTNDLLGSGNAVWTEATKQLYKETRKKIGKETIMVGNGWTDMYADVLDGMMI
;
A
#
# COMPACT_ATOMS: atom_id res chain seq x y z
N MET A 1 70.97 60.92 -4.35
CA MET A 1 70.15 61.17 -3.13
C MET A 1 68.68 61.01 -3.51
N MET A 2 67.83 60.56 -2.57
CA MET A 2 66.37 60.33 -2.65
C MET A 2 65.51 60.85 -3.85
N ARG A 3 64.62 59.94 -4.34
CA ARG A 3 63.22 60.19 -4.82
C ARG A 3 63.07 60.95 -6.18
N PHE A 4 61.95 60.92 -6.94
CA PHE A 4 60.62 60.26 -6.80
C PHE A 4 59.91 60.14 -8.18
N ARG A 5 59.11 59.07 -8.42
CA ARG A 5 57.91 58.97 -9.31
C ARG A 5 58.05 59.35 -10.82
N GLU A 6 57.20 58.96 -11.77
CA GLU A 6 56.09 57.96 -11.90
C GLU A 6 56.07 57.48 -13.38
N TYR A 7 55.70 56.22 -13.70
CA TYR A 7 54.41 55.81 -14.33
C TYR A 7 53.93 56.78 -15.44
N LEU A 8 53.55 56.39 -16.68
CA LEU A 8 52.96 55.16 -17.27
C LEU A 8 53.11 55.29 -18.84
N ARG A 9 52.79 54.38 -19.77
CA ARG A 9 52.15 53.03 -19.85
C ARG A 9 52.57 52.34 -21.17
N LYS A 10 52.84 51.02 -21.18
CA LYS A 10 52.73 50.15 -22.39
C LYS A 10 52.19 48.77 -22.01
N SER A 11 51.34 48.21 -22.86
CA SER A 11 50.61 46.96 -22.59
C SER A 11 51.46 45.72 -22.87
N PHE A 12 51.29 44.68 -22.07
CA PHE A 12 51.63 43.30 -22.44
C PHE A 12 50.42 42.42 -22.16
N VAL A 13 49.91 41.75 -23.20
CA VAL A 13 48.79 40.82 -23.08
C VAL A 13 49.38 39.42 -22.93
N VAL A 14 49.12 38.79 -21.78
CA VAL A 14 49.48 37.38 -21.56
C VAL A 14 48.21 36.56 -21.72
N SER A 15 48.08 35.88 -22.86
CA SER A 15 46.96 34.98 -23.13
C SER A 15 47.12 33.68 -22.35
N LEU A 16 46.39 33.53 -21.24
CA LEU A 16 46.19 32.20 -20.63
C LEU A 16 45.29 31.37 -21.54
N ILE A 17 45.85 30.31 -22.14
CA ILE A 17 45.07 29.27 -22.82
C ILE A 17 44.57 28.31 -21.74
N SER A 18 43.40 28.59 -21.19
CA SER A 18 42.69 27.65 -20.31
C SER A 18 42.22 26.45 -21.11
N VAL A 19 42.96 25.34 -21.02
CA VAL A 19 42.54 24.05 -21.58
C VAL A 19 41.40 23.50 -20.72
N CYS A 20 40.16 23.85 -21.09
CA CYS A 20 38.97 23.25 -20.52
C CYS A 20 38.89 21.78 -20.91
N ILE A 21 39.43 20.90 -20.06
CA ILE A 21 39.24 19.45 -20.19
C ILE A 21 37.75 19.18 -19.94
N LEU A 22 37.00 18.99 -21.02
CA LEU A 22 35.61 18.53 -20.98
C LEU A 22 35.58 17.06 -20.54
N VAL A 23 35.71 16.84 -19.22
CA VAL A 23 35.32 15.58 -18.61
C VAL A 23 33.80 15.46 -18.81
N PRO A 24 33.31 14.47 -19.58
CA PRO A 24 31.86 14.30 -19.72
C PRO A 24 31.31 13.91 -18.35
N THR A 25 30.49 14.77 -17.76
CA THR A 25 29.73 14.44 -16.56
C THR A 25 28.81 13.28 -16.90
N GLN A 26 29.19 12.07 -16.49
CA GLN A 26 28.33 10.91 -16.65
C GLN A 26 27.09 11.14 -15.78
N VAL A 27 26.00 11.50 -16.44
CA VAL A 27 24.68 11.51 -15.82
C VAL A 27 24.34 10.06 -15.55
N PHE A 28 24.66 9.61 -14.33
CA PHE A 28 24.23 8.32 -13.83
C PHE A 28 22.70 8.33 -13.79
N CYS A 29 22.09 7.80 -14.86
CA CYS A 29 20.67 7.54 -14.90
C CYS A 29 20.38 6.48 -13.84
N VAL A 30 19.89 6.91 -12.68
CA VAL A 30 19.40 6.01 -11.64
C VAL A 30 18.18 5.32 -12.22
N SER A 31 18.30 4.04 -12.56
CA SER A 31 17.20 3.23 -13.07
C SER A 31 15.98 3.38 -12.15
N PRO A 32 14.76 3.53 -12.70
CA PRO A 32 13.57 3.70 -11.88
C PRO A 32 13.40 2.49 -10.96
N LYS A 33 13.08 2.73 -9.68
CA LYS A 33 12.77 1.64 -8.74
C LYS A 33 11.53 0.88 -9.21
N THR A 34 11.57 -0.44 -9.15
CA THR A 34 10.53 -1.32 -9.69
C THR A 34 9.73 -2.02 -8.59
N VAL A 35 8.43 -2.25 -8.84
CA VAL A 35 7.50 -2.95 -7.94
C VAL A 35 6.90 -4.15 -8.68
N ASN A 36 6.81 -5.32 -8.03
CA ASN A 36 6.06 -6.46 -8.53
C ASN A 36 4.86 -6.80 -7.63
N TYR A 37 3.80 -7.34 -8.22
CA TYR A 37 2.56 -7.70 -7.54
C TYR A 37 2.23 -9.16 -7.84
N PHE A 38 2.32 -10.02 -6.82
CA PHE A 38 2.36 -11.48 -7.00
C PHE A 38 1.59 -12.20 -5.89
N LEU A 39 0.32 -12.52 -6.17
CA LEU A 39 -0.64 -13.03 -5.18
C LEU A 39 -0.88 -14.55 -5.20
N LYS A 40 0.09 -15.34 -5.69
CA LYS A 40 0.05 -16.80 -5.43
C LYS A 40 0.17 -17.03 -3.93
N TRP A 41 -0.38 -18.13 -3.43
CA TRP A 41 -0.19 -18.59 -2.04
C TRP A 41 0.93 -19.64 -1.88
N GLN A 42 1.51 -20.07 -3.01
CA GLN A 42 2.71 -20.89 -3.06
C GLN A 42 3.78 -20.12 -3.84
N LEU A 43 5.01 -20.16 -3.33
CA LEU A 43 6.21 -19.66 -3.99
C LEU A 43 7.13 -20.85 -4.29
N THR A 44 7.92 -20.76 -5.37
CA THR A 44 9.04 -21.68 -5.60
C THR A 44 10.38 -20.96 -5.47
N SER A 45 11.47 -21.71 -5.30
CA SER A 45 12.84 -21.16 -5.25
C SER A 45 13.22 -20.42 -6.53
N GLU A 46 12.70 -20.85 -7.68
CA GLU A 46 12.87 -20.23 -8.99
C GLU A 46 12.13 -18.89 -9.04
N GLU A 47 10.91 -18.82 -8.51
CA GLU A 47 10.15 -17.57 -8.39
C GLU A 47 10.84 -16.59 -7.45
N VAL A 48 11.42 -17.06 -6.34
CA VAL A 48 12.26 -16.23 -5.44
C VAL A 48 13.48 -15.67 -6.17
N ASN A 49 14.16 -16.48 -6.99
CA ASN A 49 15.31 -16.01 -7.80
C ASN A 49 14.94 -14.92 -8.82
N VAL A 50 13.71 -14.91 -9.34
CA VAL A 50 13.22 -13.88 -10.27
C VAL A 50 12.71 -12.64 -9.52
N LEU A 51 11.88 -12.84 -8.49
CA LEU A 51 11.22 -11.76 -7.74
C LEU A 51 12.20 -10.98 -6.85
N ALA A 52 13.33 -11.56 -6.42
CA ALA A 52 14.36 -10.83 -5.66
C ALA A 52 15.00 -9.65 -6.41
N ASN A 53 14.87 -9.57 -7.74
CA ASN A 53 15.48 -8.50 -8.56
C ASN A 53 14.67 -7.20 -8.58
N TRP A 54 13.48 -7.18 -7.96
CA TRP A 54 12.63 -5.99 -7.86
C TRP A 54 12.98 -5.19 -6.59
N ASN A 55 12.66 -3.90 -6.55
CA ASN A 55 12.91 -3.08 -5.35
C ASN A 55 11.79 -3.18 -4.31
N MET A 56 10.58 -3.55 -4.75
CA MET A 56 9.44 -3.82 -3.87
C MET A 56 8.62 -5.01 -4.40
N LEU A 57 8.11 -5.82 -3.50
CA LEU A 57 7.13 -6.87 -3.77
C LEU A 57 5.85 -6.63 -2.97
N ILE A 58 4.70 -6.86 -3.60
CA ILE A 58 3.39 -6.98 -2.95
C ILE A 58 3.00 -8.45 -3.07
N LEU A 59 2.95 -9.16 -1.94
CA LEU A 59 2.71 -10.61 -1.88
C LEU A 59 1.49 -10.92 -1.02
N ASP A 60 0.80 -12.03 -1.29
CA ASP A 60 -0.33 -12.47 -0.47
C ASP A 60 0.10 -12.75 0.98
N MET A 61 -0.65 -12.20 1.95
CA MET A 61 -0.41 -12.43 3.39
C MET A 61 -0.28 -13.92 3.78
N GLU A 62 -0.89 -14.86 3.05
CA GLU A 62 -0.77 -16.30 3.30
C GLU A 62 0.68 -16.81 3.16
N GLN A 63 1.55 -16.09 2.44
CA GLN A 63 2.96 -16.46 2.26
C GLN A 63 3.73 -16.54 3.58
N GLN A 64 3.35 -15.79 4.62
CA GLN A 64 3.96 -15.89 5.95
C GLN A 64 3.70 -17.25 6.62
N VAL A 65 2.63 -17.95 6.23
CA VAL A 65 2.25 -19.26 6.76
C VAL A 65 2.79 -20.38 5.88
N LYS A 66 2.65 -20.26 4.56
CA LYS A 66 3.00 -21.34 3.63
C LYS A 66 4.48 -21.35 3.22
N ASN A 67 5.13 -20.20 3.10
CA ASN A 67 6.50 -20.08 2.60
C ASN A 67 7.40 -19.10 3.41
N PRO A 68 7.40 -19.11 4.76
CA PRO A 68 8.16 -18.16 5.58
C PRO A 68 9.68 -18.17 5.31
N GLU A 69 10.27 -19.34 5.00
CA GLU A 69 11.69 -19.42 4.66
C GLU A 69 12.02 -18.87 3.26
N LEU A 70 11.05 -18.86 2.33
CA LEU A 70 11.22 -18.20 1.03
C LEU A 70 11.09 -16.68 1.15
N LEU A 71 10.22 -16.17 2.04
CA LEU A 71 10.18 -14.75 2.38
C LEU A 71 11.53 -14.25 2.94
N LYS A 72 12.15 -15.03 3.84
CA LYS A 72 13.50 -14.73 4.37
C LYS A 72 14.58 -14.78 3.26
N GLN A 73 14.46 -15.67 2.28
CA GLN A 73 15.41 -15.76 1.17
C GLN A 73 15.40 -14.55 0.24
N PHE A 74 14.32 -13.75 0.17
CA PHE A 74 14.34 -12.48 -0.53
C PHE A 74 15.38 -11.52 0.07
N ARG A 75 15.37 -11.31 1.39
CA ARG A 75 16.34 -10.47 2.10
C ARG A 75 17.78 -10.98 1.99
N GLN A 76 17.97 -12.30 1.87
CA GLN A 76 19.30 -12.90 1.65
C GLN A 76 19.86 -12.63 0.25
N LYS A 77 19.00 -12.43 -0.75
CA LYS A 77 19.38 -12.15 -2.15
C LYS A 77 19.44 -10.66 -2.46
N ASN A 78 18.57 -9.88 -1.83
CA ASN A 78 18.45 -8.44 -1.97
C ASN A 78 18.10 -7.85 -0.59
N PRO A 79 19.09 -7.40 0.20
CA PRO A 79 18.86 -6.87 1.54
C PRO A 79 17.97 -5.62 1.57
N ASP A 80 17.96 -4.84 0.47
CA ASP A 80 17.25 -3.57 0.35
C ASP A 80 15.83 -3.71 -0.25
N ILE A 81 15.36 -4.93 -0.52
CA ILE A 81 14.02 -5.18 -1.07
C ILE A 81 12.94 -4.87 -0.03
N ILE A 82 11.90 -4.14 -0.42
CA ILE A 82 10.70 -3.93 0.38
C ILE A 82 9.69 -5.04 0.07
N ILE A 83 9.00 -5.59 1.08
CA ILE A 83 7.92 -6.57 0.90
C ILE A 83 6.71 -6.13 1.72
N LEU A 84 5.59 -5.91 1.03
CA LEU A 84 4.31 -5.51 1.60
C LEU A 84 3.33 -6.69 1.58
N ALA A 85 2.60 -6.88 2.68
CA ALA A 85 1.53 -7.86 2.77
C ALA A 85 0.25 -7.34 2.11
N TYR A 86 -0.26 -8.07 1.11
CA TYR A 86 -1.53 -7.78 0.46
C TYR A 86 -2.73 -8.14 1.34
N ILE A 87 -3.70 -7.22 1.45
CA ILE A 87 -5.02 -7.44 2.08
C ILE A 87 -6.10 -6.53 1.47
N THR A 88 -7.32 -7.04 1.32
CA THR A 88 -8.53 -6.25 1.06
C THR A 88 -9.14 -5.78 2.39
N PRO A 89 -9.27 -4.46 2.67
CA PRO A 89 -9.78 -3.94 3.94
C PRO A 89 -11.30 -4.09 4.09
N GLN A 90 -12.01 -4.20 2.97
CA GLN A 90 -13.47 -4.14 2.90
C GLN A 90 -14.09 -5.32 2.14
N GLU A 91 -13.33 -6.37 1.85
CA GLU A 91 -13.85 -7.59 1.20
C GLU A 91 -13.23 -8.85 1.79
N ILE A 92 -14.01 -9.93 1.81
CA ILE A 92 -13.59 -11.26 2.24
C ILE A 92 -14.23 -12.35 1.38
N LEU A 93 -13.54 -13.46 1.13
CA LEU A 93 -14.08 -14.59 0.35
C LEU A 93 -15.33 -15.19 1.02
N LYS A 94 -16.34 -15.54 0.22
CA LYS A 94 -17.58 -16.20 0.70
C LYS A 94 -17.32 -17.54 1.39
N ASN A 95 -16.17 -18.17 1.14
CA ASN A 95 -15.70 -19.42 1.76
C ASN A 95 -14.47 -19.20 2.67
N ALA A 96 -14.18 -17.99 3.14
CA ALA A 96 -12.94 -17.70 3.88
C ALA A 96 -12.74 -18.54 5.16
N SER A 97 -13.81 -19.07 5.75
CA SER A 97 -13.77 -19.98 6.91
C SER A 97 -13.37 -21.43 6.57
N SER A 98 -13.48 -21.86 5.31
CA SER A 98 -13.20 -23.24 4.85
C SER A 98 -12.15 -23.35 3.75
N VAL A 99 -11.73 -22.23 3.15
CA VAL A 99 -10.66 -22.18 2.15
C VAL A 99 -9.30 -22.58 2.74
N ASP A 100 -8.40 -23.10 1.90
CA ASP A 100 -7.01 -23.39 2.28
C ASP A 100 -6.15 -22.10 2.36
N SER A 101 -6.52 -21.17 3.23
CA SER A 101 -5.67 -20.07 3.68
C SER A 101 -5.89 -19.84 5.18
N THR A 102 -4.83 -20.01 5.95
CA THR A 102 -4.83 -19.84 7.40
C THR A 102 -5.10 -18.40 7.79
N MET A 103 -4.54 -17.44 7.06
CA MET A 103 -4.78 -16.01 7.29
C MET A 103 -6.23 -15.63 7.01
N ARG A 104 -6.83 -16.14 5.93
CA ARG A 104 -8.24 -15.89 5.60
C ARG A 104 -9.20 -16.54 6.60
N ARG A 105 -8.92 -17.76 7.07
CA ARG A 105 -9.68 -18.39 8.15
C ARG A 105 -9.59 -17.60 9.46
N LYS A 106 -8.40 -17.07 9.80
CA LYS A 106 -8.17 -16.27 11.02
C LYS A 106 -8.87 -14.91 10.99
N LEU A 107 -8.89 -14.24 9.83
CA LEU A 107 -9.71 -13.04 9.64
C LEU A 107 -11.21 -13.37 9.73
N ALA A 108 -11.65 -14.43 9.03
CA ALA A 108 -13.05 -14.86 9.02
C ALA A 108 -13.60 -15.23 10.42
N SER A 109 -12.79 -15.84 11.29
CA SER A 109 -13.20 -16.17 12.66
C SER A 109 -13.48 -14.95 13.54
N ASN A 110 -13.04 -13.74 13.13
CA ASN A 110 -13.29 -12.48 13.81
C ASN A 110 -14.36 -11.62 13.10
N ILE A 111 -15.05 -12.17 12.10
CA ILE A 111 -16.10 -11.50 11.33
C ILE A 111 -17.47 -12.13 11.61
N ASN A 112 -18.45 -11.30 11.97
CA ASN A 112 -19.81 -11.72 12.27
C ASN A 112 -20.84 -11.08 11.32
N GLU A 113 -22.10 -11.49 11.43
CA GLU A 113 -23.14 -11.11 10.45
C GLU A 113 -23.43 -9.61 10.37
N SER A 114 -23.17 -8.84 11.44
CA SER A 114 -23.33 -7.38 11.45
C SER A 114 -22.18 -6.59 10.80
N MET A 115 -21.10 -7.28 10.39
CA MET A 115 -19.91 -6.67 9.78
C MET A 115 -19.95 -6.66 8.24
N TYR A 116 -20.87 -7.39 7.61
CA TYR A 116 -21.07 -7.32 6.17
C TYR A 116 -21.80 -6.05 5.76
N LEU A 117 -21.62 -5.63 4.50
CA LEU A 117 -22.37 -4.56 3.87
C LEU A 117 -23.63 -5.12 3.19
N TYR A 118 -24.76 -4.42 3.30
CA TYR A 118 -26.06 -4.89 2.84
C TYR A 118 -26.73 -3.92 1.86
N ASP A 119 -27.70 -4.43 1.12
CA ASP A 119 -28.71 -3.62 0.42
C ASP A 119 -29.95 -3.43 1.30
N THR A 120 -30.84 -2.52 0.90
CA THR A 120 -32.12 -2.22 1.61
C THR A 120 -33.11 -3.40 1.69
N ASN A 121 -32.84 -4.51 1.00
CA ASN A 121 -33.65 -5.73 1.06
C ASN A 121 -33.03 -6.78 2.02
N GLY A 122 -31.88 -6.49 2.64
CA GLY A 122 -31.16 -7.41 3.53
C GLY A 122 -30.23 -8.40 2.82
N ASN A 123 -29.91 -8.20 1.53
CA ASN A 123 -28.93 -8.99 0.80
C ASN A 123 -27.51 -8.48 1.08
N LYS A 124 -26.53 -9.39 1.22
CA LYS A 124 -25.11 -9.00 1.30
C LYS A 124 -24.58 -8.53 -0.05
N LEU A 125 -23.95 -7.36 -0.06
CA LEU A 125 -23.29 -6.82 -1.24
C LEU A 125 -21.96 -7.53 -1.54
N SER A 126 -21.55 -7.48 -2.80
CA SER A 126 -20.39 -8.17 -3.37
C SER A 126 -20.00 -7.43 -4.65
N TYR A 127 -18.73 -7.04 -4.77
CA TYR A 127 -18.21 -6.48 -6.02
C TYR A 127 -17.52 -7.56 -6.83
N TRP A 128 -16.48 -8.20 -6.27
CA TRP A 128 -15.81 -9.31 -6.93
C TRP A 128 -16.59 -10.64 -6.79
N PRO A 129 -16.75 -11.43 -7.88
CA PRO A 129 -17.36 -12.74 -7.81
C PRO A 129 -16.64 -13.65 -6.80
N GLY A 130 -17.34 -14.07 -5.76
CA GLY A 130 -16.79 -14.91 -4.68
C GLY A 130 -16.36 -14.15 -3.42
N THR A 131 -16.54 -12.82 -3.34
CA THR A 131 -16.39 -12.03 -2.10
C THR A 131 -17.72 -11.63 -1.48
N TYR A 132 -17.74 -11.24 -0.21
CA TYR A 132 -18.72 -10.30 0.34
C TYR A 132 -18.00 -9.02 0.76
N LEU A 133 -18.69 -7.88 0.61
CA LEU A 133 -18.23 -6.60 1.14
C LEU A 133 -18.45 -6.55 2.66
N LEU A 134 -17.49 -5.93 3.35
CA LEU A 134 -17.53 -5.58 4.76
C LEU A 134 -17.87 -4.11 4.89
N ASN A 135 -18.71 -3.78 5.87
CA ASN A 135 -19.15 -2.41 6.09
C ASN A 135 -18.13 -1.64 6.95
N VAL A 136 -17.19 -0.93 6.33
CA VAL A 136 -16.17 -0.14 7.04
C VAL A 136 -16.75 1.01 7.89
N THR A 137 -18.00 1.42 7.67
CA THR A 137 -18.67 2.40 8.55
C THR A 137 -18.90 1.81 9.95
N ASN A 138 -19.10 0.50 10.07
CA ASN A 138 -19.14 -0.22 11.34
C ASN A 138 -17.76 -0.23 11.99
N VAL A 139 -17.64 0.42 13.17
CA VAL A 139 -16.40 0.50 13.97
C VAL A 139 -15.83 -0.87 14.34
N SER A 140 -16.65 -1.92 14.36
CA SER A 140 -16.21 -3.29 14.63
C SER A 140 -15.39 -3.84 13.47
N VAL A 141 -15.76 -3.53 12.22
CA VAL A 141 -14.98 -3.91 11.01
C VAL A 141 -13.61 -3.26 11.05
N ARG A 142 -13.57 -1.95 11.34
CA ARG A 142 -12.30 -1.21 11.34
C ARG A 142 -11.34 -1.66 12.43
N ASN A 143 -11.86 -1.96 13.62
CA ASN A 143 -11.06 -2.60 14.68
C ASN A 143 -10.56 -3.97 14.23
N THR A 144 -11.43 -4.89 13.80
CA THR A 144 -11.03 -6.24 13.34
C THR A 144 -9.95 -6.19 12.25
N ILE A 145 -10.09 -5.34 11.24
CA ILE A 145 -9.12 -5.24 10.13
C ILE A 145 -7.80 -4.60 10.59
N SER A 146 -7.84 -3.53 11.38
CA SER A 146 -6.62 -2.87 11.86
C SER A 146 -5.88 -3.69 12.93
N ASP A 147 -6.60 -4.46 13.75
CA ASP A 147 -6.00 -5.44 14.67
C ASP A 147 -5.43 -6.63 13.90
N PHE A 148 -6.12 -7.18 12.91
CA PHE A 148 -5.60 -8.28 12.11
C PHE A 148 -4.30 -7.88 11.37
N VAL A 149 -4.24 -6.67 10.79
CA VAL A 149 -3.02 -6.17 10.14
C VAL A 149 -1.88 -5.99 11.16
N ALA A 150 -2.12 -5.39 12.32
CA ALA A 150 -1.07 -5.16 13.33
C ALA A 150 -0.63 -6.44 14.07
N GLN A 151 -1.59 -7.24 14.54
CA GLN A 151 -1.39 -8.35 15.47
C GLN A 151 -1.16 -9.70 14.77
N ASP A 152 -1.67 -9.88 13.54
CA ASP A 152 -1.60 -11.19 12.84
C ASP A 152 -0.73 -11.17 11.59
N ILE A 153 -0.61 -10.05 10.88
CA ILE A 153 0.29 -9.91 9.71
C ILE A 153 1.65 -9.37 10.15
N LEU A 154 1.70 -8.10 10.59
CA LEU A 154 2.96 -7.37 10.78
C LEU A 154 3.78 -7.87 11.98
N SER A 155 3.11 -8.41 13.01
CA SER A 155 3.74 -9.05 14.18
C SER A 155 4.68 -10.22 13.84
N SER A 156 4.55 -10.81 12.65
CA SER A 156 5.44 -11.88 12.15
C SER A 156 6.88 -11.42 11.91
N GLY A 157 7.11 -10.12 11.73
CA GLY A 157 8.43 -9.56 11.38
C GLY A 157 8.92 -9.92 9.97
N LEU A 158 8.06 -10.45 9.09
CA LEU A 158 8.39 -10.85 7.71
C LEU A 158 8.04 -9.78 6.65
N TRP A 159 7.51 -8.63 7.08
CA TRP A 159 6.95 -7.59 6.23
C TRP A 159 7.43 -6.20 6.68
N ASP A 160 7.68 -5.31 5.73
CA ASP A 160 8.00 -3.89 6.03
C ASP A 160 6.74 -3.02 6.10
N GLY A 161 5.59 -3.59 5.71
CA GLY A 161 4.33 -2.88 5.63
C GLY A 161 3.19 -3.68 5.01
N VAL A 162 2.10 -2.96 4.73
CA VAL A 162 0.84 -3.50 4.22
C VAL A 162 0.44 -2.78 2.93
N PHE A 163 -0.09 -3.56 1.99
CA PHE A 163 -0.73 -3.08 0.78
C PHE A 163 -2.25 -3.32 0.91
N TYR A 164 -2.99 -2.23 1.07
CA TYR A 164 -4.44 -2.22 1.09
C TYR A 164 -4.97 -2.18 -0.34
N ASP A 165 -5.35 -3.33 -0.87
CA ASP A 165 -6.04 -3.41 -2.15
C ASP A 165 -7.47 -2.90 -2.02
N ASN A 166 -8.11 -2.51 -3.13
CA ASN A 166 -9.44 -1.93 -3.15
C ASN A 166 -9.60 -0.75 -2.15
N ALA A 167 -8.61 0.15 -2.07
CA ALA A 167 -8.63 1.32 -1.17
C ALA A 167 -9.56 2.45 -1.69
N TRP A 168 -10.82 2.12 -1.94
CA TRP A 168 -11.75 2.96 -2.68
C TRP A 168 -12.20 4.20 -1.89
N GLY A 169 -12.21 5.37 -2.55
CA GLY A 169 -12.77 6.60 -2.00
C GLY A 169 -14.32 6.66 -1.99
N SER A 170 -14.98 5.83 -2.80
CA SER A 170 -16.41 5.90 -3.15
C SER A 170 -16.96 4.51 -3.50
N LEU A 171 -18.26 4.29 -3.30
CA LEU A 171 -18.98 3.07 -3.70
C LEU A 171 -19.83 3.20 -4.97
N ASP A 172 -20.13 4.41 -5.47
CA ASP A 172 -21.09 4.63 -6.58
C ASP A 172 -20.80 3.81 -7.84
N TRP A 173 -19.51 3.62 -8.14
CA TRP A 173 -19.03 2.86 -9.30
C TRP A 173 -18.87 1.36 -9.02
N ALA A 174 -18.74 0.98 -7.74
CA ALA A 174 -18.56 -0.40 -7.28
C ALA A 174 -19.90 -1.09 -6.97
N ILE A 175 -20.95 -0.34 -6.64
CA ILE A 175 -22.32 -0.82 -6.43
C ILE A 175 -23.23 -0.23 -7.52
N PRO A 176 -23.42 -0.89 -8.67
CA PRO A 176 -24.33 -0.42 -9.71
C PRO A 176 -25.76 -0.24 -9.19
N GLY A 177 -26.36 0.93 -9.44
CA GLY A 177 -27.65 1.33 -8.88
C GLY A 177 -27.59 1.85 -7.43
N GLY A 178 -26.41 1.77 -6.79
CA GLY A 178 -26.09 2.45 -5.53
C GLY A 178 -26.92 2.03 -4.33
N ASN A 179 -27.53 0.85 -4.31
CA ASN A 179 -28.39 0.42 -3.20
C ASN A 179 -27.56 -0.12 -2.02
N VAL A 180 -27.26 0.73 -1.04
CA VAL A 180 -26.44 0.37 0.14
C VAL A 180 -27.14 0.82 1.41
N ASP A 181 -27.19 -0.07 2.39
CA ASP A 181 -27.75 0.18 3.72
C ASP A 181 -26.63 -0.06 4.75
N PHE A 182 -26.19 1.01 5.44
CA PHE A 182 -25.04 0.96 6.36
C PHE A 182 -25.44 0.54 7.78
N ASP A 183 -26.63 0.89 8.27
CA ASP A 183 -27.07 0.54 9.63
C ASP A 183 -28.10 -0.62 9.68
N ARG A 184 -28.70 -0.94 8.53
CA ARG A 184 -29.78 -1.93 8.29
C ARG A 184 -31.17 -1.44 8.73
N ASN A 185 -31.46 -0.16 8.50
CA ASN A 185 -32.79 0.42 8.73
C ASN A 185 -33.77 0.30 7.53
N GLY A 186 -33.30 -0.13 6.36
CA GLY A 186 -34.09 -0.25 5.12
C GLY A 186 -34.01 0.97 4.19
N THR A 187 -33.19 1.98 4.51
CA THR A 187 -32.96 3.17 3.69
C THR A 187 -31.67 3.04 2.89
N ASN A 188 -31.63 3.61 1.69
CA ASN A 188 -30.40 3.69 0.91
C ASN A 188 -29.53 4.87 1.39
N ASP A 189 -28.52 4.56 2.19
CA ASP A 189 -27.60 5.53 2.79
C ASP A 189 -26.55 6.07 1.81
N LEU A 190 -26.34 5.44 0.65
CA LEU A 190 -25.32 5.90 -0.30
C LEU A 190 -25.68 7.26 -0.92
N LEU A 191 -26.98 7.53 -1.06
CA LEU A 191 -27.51 8.73 -1.69
C LEU A 191 -27.09 10.01 -0.94
N GLY A 192 -26.64 11.01 -1.69
CA GLY A 192 -26.18 12.28 -1.13
C GLY A 192 -24.82 12.15 -0.45
N SER A 193 -24.80 12.00 0.88
CA SER A 193 -23.56 12.03 1.67
C SER A 193 -22.89 10.68 1.90
N GLY A 194 -23.51 9.55 1.51
CA GLY A 194 -23.02 8.21 1.84
C GLY A 194 -21.60 7.90 1.35
N ASN A 195 -21.20 8.43 0.19
CA ASN A 195 -19.81 8.31 -0.27
C ASN A 195 -18.82 9.00 0.68
N ALA A 196 -19.13 10.19 1.20
CA ALA A 196 -18.27 10.87 2.17
C ALA A 196 -18.24 10.14 3.53
N VAL A 197 -19.35 9.50 3.93
CA VAL A 197 -19.39 8.61 5.10
C VAL A 197 -18.46 7.40 4.89
N TRP A 198 -18.49 6.78 3.70
CA TRP A 198 -17.57 5.71 3.33
C TRP A 198 -16.11 6.19 3.30
N THR A 199 -15.82 7.34 2.69
CA THR A 199 -14.47 7.92 2.64
C THR A 199 -13.91 8.12 4.05
N GLU A 200 -14.63 8.82 4.94
CA GLU A 200 -14.10 9.09 6.28
C GLU A 200 -14.03 7.81 7.12
N ALA A 201 -14.94 6.84 6.94
CA ALA A 201 -14.84 5.54 7.59
C ALA A 201 -13.58 4.77 7.17
N THR A 202 -13.31 4.66 5.87
CA THR A 202 -12.06 4.06 5.34
C THR A 202 -10.82 4.82 5.82
N LYS A 203 -10.89 6.16 5.86
CA LYS A 203 -9.83 7.00 6.40
C LYS A 203 -9.57 6.75 7.90
N GLN A 204 -10.62 6.53 8.69
CA GLN A 204 -10.50 6.16 10.09
C GLN A 204 -9.92 4.76 10.26
N LEU A 205 -10.24 3.79 9.40
CA LEU A 205 -9.55 2.48 9.40
C LEU A 205 -8.04 2.65 9.21
N TYR A 206 -7.60 3.45 8.24
CA TYR A 206 -6.17 3.69 8.04
C TYR A 206 -5.53 4.44 9.22
N LYS A 207 -6.23 5.40 9.85
CA LYS A 207 -5.77 6.06 11.09
C LYS A 207 -5.67 5.08 12.27
N GLU A 208 -6.64 4.17 12.41
CA GLU A 208 -6.68 3.12 13.42
C GLU A 208 -5.52 2.13 13.24
N THR A 209 -5.24 1.67 12.01
CA THR A 209 -4.05 0.86 11.69
C THR A 209 -2.76 1.64 11.96
N ARG A 210 -2.62 2.86 11.44
CA ARG A 210 -1.42 3.71 11.60
C ARG A 210 -1.06 3.92 13.08
N LYS A 211 -2.07 4.08 13.95
CA LYS A 211 -1.90 4.18 15.40
C LYS A 211 -1.36 2.90 16.04
N LYS A 212 -1.72 1.72 15.50
CA LYS A 212 -1.29 0.40 16.00
C LYS A 212 0.11 0.01 15.51
N ILE A 213 0.47 0.38 14.28
CA ILE A 213 1.73 -0.06 13.63
C ILE A 213 2.87 0.96 13.70
N GLY A 214 2.55 2.25 13.92
CA GLY A 214 3.54 3.33 13.93
C GLY A 214 3.78 3.98 12.56
N LYS A 215 4.70 4.95 12.51
CA LYS A 215 4.99 5.74 11.30
C LYS A 215 6.02 5.11 10.36
N GLU A 216 6.91 4.29 10.89
CA GLU A 216 8.02 3.70 10.10
C GLU A 216 7.58 2.50 9.23
N THR A 217 6.44 1.88 9.57
CA THR A 217 5.86 0.76 8.81
C THR A 217 5.06 1.26 7.62
N ILE A 218 5.28 0.69 6.44
CA ILE A 218 4.74 1.20 5.18
C ILE A 218 3.23 0.85 5.05
N MET A 219 2.42 1.81 4.58
CA MET A 219 1.01 1.62 4.20
C MET A 219 0.78 2.18 2.79
N VAL A 220 0.48 1.31 1.82
CA VAL A 220 0.15 1.69 0.43
C VAL A 220 -1.29 1.29 0.11
N GLY A 221 -2.01 2.10 -0.66
CA GLY A 221 -3.37 1.80 -1.14
C GLY A 221 -3.46 1.56 -2.65
N ASN A 222 -4.35 0.66 -3.11
CA ASN A 222 -4.69 0.55 -4.52
C ASN A 222 -5.76 1.58 -4.96
N GLY A 223 -5.51 2.20 -6.12
CA GLY A 223 -6.39 3.17 -6.74
C GLY A 223 -6.15 4.61 -6.29
N TRP A 224 -7.06 5.48 -6.72
CA TRP A 224 -7.05 6.92 -6.49
C TRP A 224 -7.33 7.22 -5.02
N THR A 225 -6.24 7.40 -4.26
CA THR A 225 -6.22 7.43 -2.79
C THR A 225 -5.77 8.79 -2.23
N ASP A 226 -5.82 9.85 -3.03
CA ASP A 226 -5.42 11.22 -2.64
C ASP A 226 -6.11 11.71 -1.34
N MET A 227 -7.36 11.30 -1.13
CA MET A 227 -8.12 11.62 0.08
C MET A 227 -7.59 10.95 1.36
N TYR A 228 -6.63 10.03 1.24
CA TYR A 228 -5.94 9.32 2.33
C TYR A 228 -4.43 9.63 2.39
N ALA A 229 -3.93 10.60 1.61
CA ALA A 229 -2.50 10.93 1.52
C ALA A 229 -1.88 11.55 2.81
N ASP A 230 -2.68 11.80 3.84
CA ASP A 230 -2.25 12.17 5.20
C ASP A 230 -2.02 10.96 6.13
N VAL A 231 -2.25 9.73 5.65
CA VAL A 231 -2.10 8.49 6.43
C VAL A 231 -1.47 7.31 5.68
N LEU A 232 -1.62 7.24 4.35
CA LEU A 232 -0.90 6.32 3.46
C LEU A 232 0.42 6.94 2.98
N ASP A 233 1.44 6.11 2.82
CA ASP A 233 2.79 6.51 2.36
C ASP A 233 2.93 6.47 0.82
N GLY A 234 1.93 5.94 0.13
CA GLY A 234 1.90 5.87 -1.33
C GLY A 234 0.63 5.23 -1.89
N MET A 235 0.50 5.26 -3.22
CA MET A 235 -0.60 4.67 -3.97
C MET A 235 -0.08 3.82 -5.15
N MET A 236 -0.87 2.84 -5.57
CA MET A 236 -0.65 2.07 -6.80
C MET A 236 -1.91 2.10 -7.65
N ILE A 237 -1.79 2.59 -8.89
CA ILE A 237 -2.84 2.72 -9.90
C ILE A 237 -2.58 1.73 -11.03
#